data_AF-A0A9E2E5K9-F1
#
_entry.id   AF-A0A9E2E5K9-F1
#
_cell.length_a   1.000
_cell.length_b   1.000
_cell.length_c   1.000
_cell.angle_alpha   90.00
_cell.angle_beta   90.00
_cell.angle_gamma   90.00
#
_symmetry.space_group_name_H-M   'P 1'
#
loop_
_entity.id
_entity.type
_entity.pdbx_description
1 polymer ?
#
loop_
_entity_poly.entity_id
_entity_poly.type
_entity_poly.pdbx_seq_one_letter_code
_entity_poly.pdbx_strand_id
1 'polypeptide(L)'
;MQILLKKLKKLTIQNGDGIYGDLTIALKDIDAILSTKDIAEKQRNIKLLIAPTSNLQDLSIDCGWGEEFLLLADKIEQELHSEL
;
A
#
# COMPACT_ATOMS: atom_id res chain seq x y z
N MET A 1 -3.49 -11.53 3.53
CA MET A 1 -3.04 -10.11 3.67
C MET A 1 -1.53 -9.89 3.56
N GLN A 2 -0.70 -10.60 4.33
CA GLN A 2 0.75 -10.33 4.40
C GLN A 2 1.49 -10.50 3.05
N ILE A 3 1.08 -11.46 2.21
CA ILE A 3 1.68 -11.68 0.88
C ILE A 3 1.41 -10.50 -0.05
N LEU A 4 0.19 -9.94 -0.02
CA LEU A 4 -0.17 -8.80 -0.86
C LEU A 4 0.61 -7.54 -0.47
N LEU A 5 0.75 -7.26 0.83
CA LEU A 5 1.56 -6.14 1.33
C LEU A 5 3.04 -6.27 0.94
N LYS A 6 3.60 -7.50 0.96
CA LYS A 6 4.97 -7.76 0.48
C LYS A 6 5.11 -7.55 -1.03
N LYS A 7 4.10 -7.93 -1.82
CA LYS A 7 4.07 -7.67 -3.27
C LYS A 7 4.00 -6.17 -3.56
N LEU A 8 3.14 -5.45 -2.83
CA LEU A 8 3.02 -4.00 -2.92
C LEU A 8 4.36 -3.33 -2.59
N LYS A 9 5.01 -3.72 -1.48
CA LYS A 9 6.36 -3.24 -1.13
C LYS A 9 7.37 -3.46 -2.26
N LYS A 10 7.39 -4.66 -2.83
CA LYS A 10 8.30 -4.99 -3.94
C LYS A 10 8.04 -4.10 -5.15
N LEU A 11 6.78 -3.90 -5.52
CA LEU A 11 6.38 -3.05 -6.63
C LEU A 11 6.81 -1.59 -6.40
N THR A 12 6.60 -1.07 -5.20
CA THR A 12 7.06 0.26 -4.78
C THR A 12 8.58 0.42 -4.94
N ILE A 13 9.37 -0.55 -4.47
CA ILE A 13 10.85 -0.52 -4.62
C ILE A 13 11.29 -0.54 -6.09
N GLN A 14 10.59 -1.30 -6.93
CA GLN A 14 10.96 -1.48 -8.33
C GLN A 14 10.78 -0.22 -9.19
N ASN A 15 9.87 0.68 -8.79
CA ASN A 15 9.49 1.84 -9.58
C ASN A 15 10.15 3.16 -9.13
N GLY A 16 10.73 3.20 -7.92
CA GLY A 16 11.54 4.34 -7.48
C GLY A 16 10.73 5.52 -6.91
N ASP A 17 11.33 6.70 -6.90
CA ASP A 17 10.75 7.96 -6.41
C ASP A 17 9.83 8.62 -7.45
N GLY A 18 8.82 9.34 -6.96
CA GLY A 18 7.87 10.13 -7.75
C GLY A 18 8.13 11.63 -7.61
N ILE A 19 7.26 12.43 -8.26
CA ILE A 19 7.31 13.90 -8.16
C ILE A 19 6.45 14.37 -6.98
N TYR A 20 5.30 13.72 -6.78
CA TYR A 20 4.33 14.00 -5.73
C TYR A 20 4.39 12.95 -4.62
N GLY A 21 4.56 11.67 -4.98
CA GLY A 21 4.76 10.59 -4.02
C GLY A 21 6.21 10.45 -3.55
N ASP A 22 6.41 10.21 -2.26
CA ASP A 22 7.71 9.95 -1.65
C ASP A 22 7.90 8.44 -1.40
N LEU A 23 8.95 7.85 -1.99
CA LEU A 23 9.24 6.41 -1.86
C LEU A 23 9.53 6.01 -0.40
N THR A 24 10.27 6.84 0.32
CA THR A 24 10.69 6.54 1.69
C THR A 24 9.49 6.51 2.63
N ILE A 25 8.57 7.46 2.48
CA ILE A 25 7.32 7.51 3.24
C ILE A 25 6.45 6.29 2.88
N ALA A 26 6.26 5.99 1.59
CA ALA A 26 5.50 4.82 1.14
C ALA A 26 6.04 3.51 1.74
N LEU A 27 7.36 3.30 1.72
CA LEU A 27 7.97 2.09 2.27
C LEU A 27 7.85 2.03 3.80
N LYS A 28 8.00 3.17 4.48
CA LYS A 28 7.83 3.27 5.94
C LYS A 28 6.40 2.91 6.36
N ASP A 29 5.40 3.38 5.63
CA ASP A 29 3.99 3.07 5.91
C ASP A 29 3.69 1.58 5.73
N ILE A 30 4.22 0.97 4.65
CA ILE A 30 4.07 -0.47 4.41
C ILE A 30 4.76 -1.28 5.53
N ASP A 31 5.96 -0.88 5.96
CA ASP A 31 6.68 -1.56 7.03
C ASP A 31 6.03 -1.41 8.41
N ALA A 32 5.44 -0.24 8.69
CA ALA A 32 4.64 -0.04 9.88
C ALA A 32 3.48 -1.04 9.92
N ILE A 33 2.71 -1.17 8.84
CA ILE A 33 1.59 -2.13 8.73
C ILE A 33 2.05 -3.58 8.88
N LEU A 34 3.20 -3.95 8.29
CA LEU A 34 3.75 -5.30 8.38
C LEU A 34 4.19 -5.67 9.80
N SER A 35 4.56 -4.67 10.61
CA SER A 35 4.99 -4.85 12.00
C SER A 35 3.85 -4.70 13.03
N THR A 36 2.70 -4.14 12.64
CA THR A 36 1.52 -4.02 13.51
C THR A 36 0.97 -5.39 13.90
N LYS A 37 0.83 -5.63 15.22
CA LYS A 37 0.23 -6.85 15.78
C LYS A 37 -1.27 -6.71 16.06
N ASP A 38 -1.71 -5.49 16.39
CA ASP A 38 -3.12 -5.20 16.63
C ASP A 38 -3.90 -5.20 15.31
N ILE A 39 -4.93 -6.05 15.22
CA ILE A 39 -5.67 -6.26 13.97
C ILE A 39 -6.47 -5.01 13.58
N ALA A 40 -7.09 -4.32 14.55
CA ALA A 40 -7.90 -3.15 14.27
C ALA A 40 -7.05 -1.96 13.80
N GLU A 41 -5.91 -1.73 14.46
CA GLU A 41 -4.92 -0.75 14.03
C GLU A 41 -4.39 -1.07 12.63
N LYS A 42 -4.04 -2.34 12.38
CA LYS A 42 -3.55 -2.78 11.08
C LYS A 42 -4.57 -2.54 9.97
N GLN A 43 -5.83 -2.92 10.19
CA GLN A 43 -6.91 -2.69 9.23
C GLN A 43 -7.11 -1.20 8.94
N ARG A 44 -7.09 -0.35 9.98
CA ARG A 44 -7.17 1.11 9.80
C ARG A 44 -6.02 1.65 8.96
N ASN A 45 -4.79 1.25 9.27
CA ASN A 45 -3.60 1.74 8.57
C ASN A 45 -3.57 1.27 7.11
N ILE A 46 -4.06 0.07 6.80
CA ILE A 46 -4.17 -0.39 5.40
C ILE A 46 -5.16 0.47 4.62
N LYS A 47 -6.33 0.80 5.19
CA LYS A 47 -7.31 1.68 4.52
C LYS A 47 -6.71 3.05 4.19
N LEU A 48 -5.85 3.58 5.05
CA LEU A 48 -5.13 4.84 4.79
C LEU A 48 -4.07 4.68 3.71
N LEU A 49 -3.34 3.56 3.70
CA LEU A 49 -2.31 3.26 2.70
C LEU A 49 -2.88 3.21 1.28
N ILE A 50 -4.06 2.61 1.09
CA ILE A 50 -4.68 2.43 -0.23
C ILE A 50 -5.70 3.52 -0.59
N ALA A 51 -5.80 4.58 0.21
CA ALA A 51 -6.74 5.65 -0.06
C ALA A 51 -6.37 6.42 -1.35
N PRO A 52 -7.36 6.98 -2.07
CA PRO A 52 -7.09 7.76 -3.30
C PRO A 52 -6.22 9.01 -3.11
N THR A 53 -6.03 9.45 -1.87
CA THR A 53 -5.20 10.60 -1.50
C THR A 53 -3.93 10.17 -0.74
N SER A 54 -3.58 8.88 -0.80
CA SER A 54 -2.40 8.38 -0.11
C SER A 54 -1.13 8.69 -0.91
N ASN A 55 -0.03 8.87 -0.19
CA ASN A 55 1.29 9.02 -0.80
C ASN A 55 1.64 7.87 -1.77
N LEU A 56 1.17 6.65 -1.47
CA LEU A 56 1.40 5.48 -2.31
C LEU A 56 0.59 5.52 -3.62
N GLN A 57 -0.63 6.07 -3.57
CA GLN A 57 -1.44 6.32 -4.77
C GLN A 57 -0.74 7.33 -5.69
N ASP A 58 -0.27 8.45 -5.14
CA ASP A 58 0.45 9.47 -5.91
C ASP A 58 1.71 8.88 -6.55
N LEU A 59 2.50 8.13 -5.77
CA LEU A 59 3.69 7.43 -6.27
C LEU A 59 3.36 6.43 -7.40
N SER A 60 2.22 5.76 -7.31
CA SER A 60 1.80 4.80 -8.34
C SER A 60 1.47 5.45 -9.67
N ILE A 61 0.86 6.62 -9.63
CA ILE A 61 0.52 7.39 -10.83
C ILE A 61 1.80 7.97 -11.44
N ASP A 62 2.64 8.58 -10.61
CA ASP A 62 3.87 9.25 -11.05
C ASP A 62 4.84 8.31 -11.74
N CYS A 63 5.00 7.11 -11.19
CA CYS A 63 5.92 6.12 -11.72
C CYS A 63 5.26 5.15 -12.72
N GLY A 64 4.00 5.38 -13.11
CA GLY A 64 3.34 4.65 -14.20
C GLY A 64 2.88 3.23 -13.90
N TRP A 65 2.63 2.89 -12.63
CA TRP A 65 2.15 1.56 -12.19
C TRP A 65 0.80 1.63 -11.47
N GLY A 66 0.00 2.66 -11.75
CA GLY A 66 -1.30 2.90 -11.13
C GLY A 66 -2.31 1.76 -11.33
N GLU A 67 -2.29 1.10 -12.50
CA GLU A 67 -3.18 -0.05 -12.74
C GLU A 67 -2.82 -1.25 -11.85
N GLU A 68 -1.52 -1.57 -11.73
CA GLU A 68 -1.03 -2.62 -10.85
C GLU A 68 -1.27 -2.30 -9.38
N PHE A 69 -1.18 -1.02 -8.99
CA PHE A 69 -1.57 -0.55 -7.67
C PHE A 69 -3.04 -0.86 -7.39
N LEU A 70 -3.96 -0.43 -8.27
CA LEU A 70 -5.40 -0.63 -8.10
C LEU A 70 -5.75 -2.12 -8.00
N LEU A 71 -5.14 -2.97 -8.83
CA LEU A 71 -5.33 -4.42 -8.79
C LEU A 71 -4.86 -5.04 -7.46
N LEU A 72 -3.81 -4.52 -6.84
CA LEU A 72 -3.34 -4.97 -5.52
C LEU A 72 -4.21 -4.39 -4.39
N ALA A 73 -4.61 -3.13 -4.49
CA ALA A 73 -5.49 -2.46 -3.53
C ALA A 73 -6.85 -3.18 -3.43
N ASP A 74 -7.47 -3.53 -4.57
CA ASP A 74 -8.73 -4.29 -4.61
C ASP A 74 -8.60 -5.64 -3.89
N LYS A 75 -7.50 -6.38 -4.13
CA LYS A 75 -7.27 -7.67 -3.48
C LYS A 75 -7.04 -7.53 -1.97
N ILE A 76 -6.35 -6.46 -1.56
CA ILE A 76 -6.14 -6.15 -0.14
C ILE A 76 -7.47 -5.82 0.52
N GLU A 77 -8.32 -5.02 -0.13
CA GLU A 77 -9.63 -4.64 0.37
C GLU A 77 -10.58 -5.84 0.49
N GLN A 78 -10.56 -6.76 -0.48
CA GLN A 78 -11.31 -8.02 -0.41
C GLN A 78 -10.91 -8.87 0.80
N GLU A 79 -9.61 -9.03 1.04
CA GLU A 79 -9.12 -9.79 2.19
C GLU A 79 -9.50 -9.08 3.52
N LEU A 80 -9.44 -7.75 3.57
CA LEU A 80 -9.86 -6.95 4.72
C LEU A 80 -11.33 -7.17 5.09
N HIS A 81 -12.21 -7.25 4.10
CA HIS A 81 -13.64 -7.52 4.32
C HIS A 81 -13.92 -8.97 4.71
N SER A 82 -13.07 -9.93 4.30
CA SER A 82 -13.21 -11.34 4.67
C SER A 82 -12.72 -11.67 6.09
N GLU A 83 -11.95 -10.77 6.72
CA GLU A 83 -11.44 -10.91 8.08
C GLU A 83 -12.38 -10.29 9.15
N LEU A 84 -13.55 -9.80 8.75
CA LEU A 84 -14.65 -9.32 9.61
C LEU A 84 -15.73 -10.39 9.76
#